data_AF-A0A7V7GVU3-F1
#
_entry.id   AF-A0A7V7GVU3-F1
#
_cell.length_a   1.000
_cell.length_b   1.000
_cell.length_c   1.000
_cell.angle_alpha   90.00
_cell.angle_beta   90.00
_cell.angle_gamma   90.00
#
_symmetry.space_group_name_H-M   'P 1'
#
loop_
_entity.id
_entity.type
_entity.pdbx_description
1 polymer ?
#
loop_
_entity_poly.entity_id
_entity_poly.type
_entity_poly.pdbx_seq_one_letter_code
_entity_poly.pdbx_strand_id
1 'polypeptide(L)'
;MFKLDEQLASDCVVLGDFKLCTLLLMNDAQYPWFILVPRREDITEIFQLSAADRGQLMAESCLLAETLKDAFAADKMNIAALGNVVSQLHVHHVVRYRADAAWPAPVWGKMPVVKCPPELIVERIKKLRAVLTGGFTFAESFR
;
A
#
# COMPACT_ATOMS: atom_id res chain seq x y z
N MET A 1 17.71 4.47 13.24
CA MET A 1 17.52 4.58 11.78
C MET A 1 16.29 3.77 11.38
N PHE A 2 15.39 4.30 10.55
CA PHE A 2 14.23 3.55 10.02
C PHE A 2 14.69 2.26 9.31
N LYS A 3 14.03 1.14 9.62
CA LYS A 3 14.18 -0.15 8.94
C LYS A 3 12.77 -0.71 8.70
N LEU A 4 12.50 -1.19 7.48
CA LEU A 4 11.25 -1.87 7.17
C LEU A 4 11.19 -3.20 7.94
N ASP A 5 10.02 -3.50 8.51
CA ASP A 5 9.76 -4.77 9.19
C ASP A 5 10.02 -5.97 8.26
N GLU A 6 10.56 -7.06 8.82
CA GLU A 6 11.00 -8.22 8.05
C GLU A 6 9.83 -8.99 7.43
N GLN A 7 8.67 -9.02 8.10
CA GLN A 7 7.47 -9.65 7.56
C GLN A 7 6.92 -8.81 6.39
N LEU A 8 6.86 -7.48 6.54
CA LEU A 8 6.46 -6.59 5.43
C LEU A 8 7.41 -6.72 4.24
N ALA A 9 8.71 -6.81 4.48
CA ALA A 9 9.72 -7.00 3.43
C ALA A 9 9.59 -8.37 2.73
N SER A 10 9.14 -9.41 3.44
CA SER A 10 8.93 -10.74 2.88
C SER A 10 7.62 -10.84 2.06
N ASP A 11 6.54 -10.25 2.58
CA ASP A 11 5.20 -10.36 2.00
C ASP A 11 4.94 -9.39 0.86
N CYS A 12 5.79 -8.37 0.70
CA CYS A 12 5.56 -7.28 -0.23
C CYS A 12 6.73 -7.03 -1.19
N VAL A 13 6.42 -6.33 -2.28
CA VAL A 13 7.40 -5.72 -3.19
C VAL A 13 7.50 -4.24 -2.88
N VAL A 14 8.71 -3.74 -2.63
CA VAL A 14 8.97 -2.31 -2.38
C VAL A 14 8.92 -1.54 -3.69
N LEU A 15 7.92 -0.67 -3.89
CA LEU A 15 7.76 0.08 -5.14
C LEU A 15 8.60 1.35 -5.20
N GLY A 16 8.85 1.97 -4.05
CA GLY A 16 9.53 3.24 -3.94
C GLY A 16 9.00 4.09 -2.79
N ASP A 17 9.22 5.39 -2.87
CA ASP A 17 9.08 6.29 -1.74
C ASP A 17 8.31 7.58 -2.11
N PHE A 18 7.31 7.91 -1.30
CA PHE A 18 6.80 9.27 -1.13
C PHE A 18 7.72 10.06 -0.19
N LYS A 19 7.33 11.30 0.15
CA LYS A 19 8.08 12.16 1.08
C LYS A 19 8.18 11.54 2.48
N LEU A 20 7.09 10.98 3.01
CA LEU A 20 7.05 10.32 4.31
C LEU A 20 7.07 8.80 4.20
N CYS A 21 6.23 8.22 3.32
CA CYS A 21 6.00 6.79 3.31
C CYS A 21 6.80 6.04 2.24
N THR A 22 7.27 4.84 2.57
CA THR A 22 7.60 3.82 1.58
C THR A 22 6.29 3.18 1.10
N LEU A 23 6.15 3.02 -0.22
CA LEU A 23 5.02 2.36 -0.85
C LEU A 23 5.39 0.91 -1.16
N LEU A 24 4.58 -0.01 -0.66
CA LEU A 24 4.69 -1.44 -0.92
C LEU A 24 3.51 -1.93 -1.75
N LEU A 25 3.74 -3.00 -2.51
CA LEU A 25 2.71 -3.81 -3.15
C LEU A 25 2.64 -5.17 -2.44
N MET A 26 1.50 -5.50 -1.85
CA MET A 26 1.26 -6.81 -1.26
C MET A 26 1.34 -7.90 -2.33
N ASN A 27 2.04 -8.99 -2.04
CA ASN A 27 2.22 -10.12 -2.95
C ASN A 27 0.99 -11.06 -3.01
N ASP A 28 -0.20 -10.46 -3.13
CA ASP A 28 -1.47 -11.16 -3.30
C ASP A 28 -2.14 -10.75 -4.64
N ALA A 29 -2.33 -11.74 -5.50
CA ALA A 29 -2.89 -11.59 -6.84
C ALA A 29 -4.39 -11.27 -6.79
N GLN A 30 -5.08 -11.61 -5.71
CA GLN A 30 -6.54 -11.52 -5.61
C GLN A 30 -7.05 -10.08 -5.63
N TYR A 31 -6.24 -9.13 -5.13
CA TYR A 31 -6.62 -7.72 -5.03
C TYR A 31 -5.43 -6.83 -5.39
N PRO A 32 -5.62 -5.71 -6.11
CA PRO A 32 -4.61 -4.66 -6.14
C PRO A 32 -4.51 -4.01 -4.75
N TRP A 33 -3.46 -4.36 -4.02
CA TRP A 33 -3.30 -4.02 -2.60
C TRP A 33 -1.96 -3.36 -2.35
N PHE A 34 -2.02 -2.09 -1.98
CA PHE A 34 -0.86 -1.25 -1.70
C PHE A 34 -0.79 -0.91 -0.21
N ILE A 35 0.41 -0.67 0.30
CA ILE A 35 0.63 -0.38 1.72
C ILE A 35 1.58 0.82 1.84
N LEU A 36 1.18 1.82 2.61
CA LEU A 36 2.04 2.94 3.01
C LEU A 36 2.70 2.63 4.36
N VAL A 37 4.02 2.76 4.44
CA VAL A 37 4.78 2.62 5.69
C VAL A 37 5.50 3.94 5.97
N PRO A 38 5.05 4.77 6.93
CA PRO A 38 5.76 5.98 7.32
C PRO A 38 7.19 5.68 7.74
N ARG A 39 8.18 6.37 7.16
CA ARG A 39 9.60 6.18 7.49
C ARG A 39 9.97 6.91 8.79
N ARG A 40 9.41 6.42 9.90
CA ARG A 40 9.65 6.86 11.28
C ARG A 40 9.91 5.65 12.16
N GLU A 41 10.82 5.80 13.10
CA GLU A 41 11.23 4.75 14.03
C GLU A 41 10.22 4.61 15.17
N ASP A 42 10.02 3.38 15.63
CA ASP A 42 9.22 3.05 16.81
C ASP A 42 7.78 3.61 16.79
N ILE A 43 7.21 3.78 15.59
CA ILE A 43 5.81 4.16 15.40
C ILE A 43 4.99 2.90 15.13
N THR A 44 4.03 2.64 16.00
CA THR A 44 3.02 1.60 15.87
C THR A 44 1.64 2.15 15.51
N GLU A 45 1.38 3.41 15.84
CA GLU A 45 0.06 4.03 15.71
C GLU A 45 0.13 5.42 15.06
N ILE A 46 -0.90 5.78 14.29
CA ILE A 46 -0.96 7.08 13.61
C ILE A 46 -0.86 8.24 14.60
N PHE A 47 -1.44 8.10 15.80
CA PHE A 47 -1.39 9.17 16.82
C PHE A 47 -0.01 9.36 17.45
N GLN A 48 0.96 8.48 17.21
CA GLN A 48 2.34 8.67 17.67
C GLN A 48 3.14 9.55 16.71
N LEU A 49 2.69 9.70 15.45
CA LEU A 49 3.30 10.62 14.49
C LEU A 49 3.17 12.07 14.97
N SER A 50 4.14 12.90 14.58
CA SER A 50 4.05 14.36 14.74
C SER A 50 2.83 14.91 13.97
N ALA A 51 2.33 16.08 14.35
CA ALA A 51 1.20 16.69 13.64
C ALA A 51 1.51 16.91 12.14
N ALA A 52 2.75 17.29 11.81
CA ALA A 52 3.22 17.43 10.44
C ALA A 52 3.21 16.08 9.70
N ASP A 53 3.71 15.01 10.32
CA ASP A 53 3.73 13.68 9.70
C ASP A 53 2.33 13.08 9.55
N ARG A 54 1.39 13.34 10.49
CA ARG A 54 -0.01 12.93 10.32
C ARG A 54 -0.65 13.62 9.12
N GLY A 55 -0.41 14.93 8.96
CA GLY A 55 -0.88 15.67 7.79
C GLY A 55 -0.28 15.14 6.49
N GLN A 56 1.03 14.84 6.49
CA GLN A 56 1.72 14.28 5.33
C GLN A 56 1.24 12.85 4.99
N LEU A 57 1.03 11.99 5.99
CA LEU A 57 0.46 10.65 5.81
C LEU A 57 -0.93 10.73 5.20
N MET A 58 -1.80 11.62 5.69
CA MET A 58 -3.14 11.81 5.14
C MET A 58 -3.07 12.26 3.68
N ALA A 59 -2.21 13.24 3.36
CA ALA A 59 -2.04 13.72 1.99
C ALA A 59 -1.56 12.61 1.04
N GLU A 60 -0.57 11.81 1.46
CA GLU A 60 -0.06 10.67 0.68
C GLU A 60 -1.12 9.56 0.52
N SER A 61 -1.88 9.27 1.58
CA SER A 61 -2.97 8.29 1.57
C SER A 61 -4.10 8.68 0.62
N CYS A 62 -4.56 9.94 0.67
CA CYS A 62 -5.57 10.46 -0.24
C CYS A 62 -5.10 10.43 -1.70
N LEU A 63 -3.90 10.94 -1.97
CA LEU A 63 -3.31 10.92 -3.31
C LEU A 63 -3.23 9.50 -3.87
N LEU A 64 -2.72 8.55 -3.08
CA LEU A 64 -2.65 7.15 -3.49
C LEU A 64 -4.04 6.57 -3.73
N ALA A 65 -5.00 6.79 -2.83
CA ALA A 65 -6.34 6.23 -2.95
C ALA A 65 -7.08 6.72 -4.21
N GLU A 66 -7.01 8.02 -4.52
CA GLU A 66 -7.60 8.62 -5.72
C GLU A 66 -6.93 8.05 -6.98
N THR A 67 -5.60 8.03 -6.99
CA THR A 67 -4.80 7.48 -8.09
C THR A 67 -5.15 6.01 -8.37
N LEU A 68 -5.25 5.19 -7.33
CA LEU A 68 -5.61 3.77 -7.45
C LEU A 68 -7.06 3.58 -7.89
N LYS A 69 -7.98 4.38 -7.36
CA LYS A 69 -9.41 4.32 -7.72
C LYS A 69 -9.59 4.48 -9.23
N ASP A 70 -8.88 5.42 -9.84
CA ASP A 70 -8.98 5.71 -11.27
C ASP A 70 -8.19 4.72 -12.11
N ALA A 71 -6.92 4.46 -11.77
CA ALA A 71 -6.05 3.57 -12.54
C ALA A 71 -6.53 2.11 -12.59
N PHE A 72 -7.23 1.67 -11.54
CA PHE A 72 -7.76 0.31 -11.44
C PHE A 72 -9.28 0.23 -11.62
N ALA A 73 -9.94 1.35 -11.93
CA ALA A 73 -11.40 1.44 -12.05
C ALA A 73 -12.13 0.77 -10.87
N ALA A 74 -11.68 1.02 -9.64
CA ALA A 74 -12.22 0.34 -8.46
C ALA A 74 -13.71 0.65 -8.27
N ASP A 75 -14.51 -0.28 -7.75
CA ASP A 75 -15.85 0.04 -7.26
C ASP A 75 -15.76 0.81 -5.94
N LYS A 76 -14.78 0.47 -5.09
CA LYS A 76 -14.55 1.10 -3.79
C LYS A 76 -13.09 0.98 -3.36
N MET A 77 -12.61 1.94 -2.57
CA MET A 77 -11.35 1.82 -1.82
C MET A 77 -11.61 1.38 -0.38
N ASN A 78 -10.80 0.46 0.13
CA ASN A 78 -10.68 0.17 1.56
C ASN A 78 -9.33 0.67 2.07
N ILE A 79 -9.36 1.43 3.16
CA ILE A 79 -8.18 2.00 3.80
C ILE A 79 -8.21 1.67 5.28
N ALA A 80 -7.13 1.11 5.82
CA ALA A 80 -7.07 0.75 7.24
C ALA A 80 -5.62 0.72 7.75
N ALA A 81 -5.43 1.19 8.99
CA ALA A 81 -4.27 0.84 9.81
C ALA A 81 -4.77 -0.20 10.83
N LEU A 82 -4.16 -1.39 10.85
CA LEU A 82 -4.53 -2.48 11.75
C LEU A 82 -3.38 -2.81 12.70
N GLY A 83 -2.35 -3.50 12.22
CA GLY A 83 -1.11 -3.69 12.99
C GLY A 83 -1.13 -4.75 14.10
N ASN A 84 -2.15 -5.62 14.16
CA ASN A 84 -2.25 -6.65 15.21
C ASN A 84 -1.13 -7.72 15.18
N VAL A 85 -0.55 -7.97 14.00
CA VAL A 85 0.54 -8.97 13.81
C VAL A 85 1.88 -8.28 13.64
N VAL A 86 1.97 -7.35 12.68
CA VAL A 86 3.16 -6.49 12.50
C VAL A 86 2.89 -5.16 13.17
N SER A 87 3.65 -4.84 14.21
CA SER A 87 3.44 -3.63 15.01
C SER A 87 3.88 -2.35 14.31
N GLN A 88 4.86 -2.41 13.41
CA GLN A 88 5.31 -1.23 12.65
C GLN A 88 4.14 -0.61 11.89
N LEU A 89 3.90 0.69 12.09
CA LEU A 89 2.78 1.39 11.48
C LEU A 89 2.78 1.23 9.95
N HIS A 90 1.67 0.71 9.44
CA HIS A 90 1.43 0.59 8.01
C HIS A 90 -0.06 0.78 7.71
N VAL A 91 -0.35 1.39 6.56
CA VAL A 91 -1.71 1.74 6.14
C VAL A 91 -2.02 1.05 4.82
N HIS A 92 -2.97 0.12 4.86
CA HIS A 92 -3.43 -0.62 3.70
C HIS A 92 -4.31 0.25 2.81
N HIS A 93 -4.16 0.11 1.48
CA HIS A 93 -4.97 0.73 0.44
C HIS A 93 -5.34 -0.36 -0.57
N VAL A 94 -6.59 -0.82 -0.49
CA VAL A 94 -7.07 -1.97 -1.27
C VAL A 94 -8.12 -1.51 -2.27
N VAL A 95 -7.87 -1.81 -3.54
CA VAL A 95 -8.83 -1.68 -4.64
C VAL A 95 -9.85 -2.80 -4.53
N ARG A 96 -11.14 -2.46 -4.42
CA ARG A 96 -12.24 -3.42 -4.29
C ARG A 96 -13.13 -3.41 -5.51
N TYR A 97 -13.66 -4.59 -5.83
CA TYR A 97 -14.64 -4.81 -6.89
C TYR A 97 -15.84 -5.58 -6.33
N ARG A 98 -17.05 -5.32 -6.82
CA ARG A 98 -18.26 -6.08 -6.44
C ARG A 98 -18.15 -7.57 -6.75
N ALA A 99 -17.28 -7.93 -7.68
CA ALA A 99 -16.98 -9.30 -8.09
C ALA A 99 -15.68 -9.86 -7.48
N ASP A 100 -15.00 -9.13 -6.58
CA ASP A 100 -13.79 -9.66 -5.93
C ASP A 100 -14.12 -10.78 -4.94
N ALA A 101 -13.11 -11.62 -4.65
CA ALA A 101 -13.28 -12.85 -3.88
C ALA A 101 -13.77 -12.63 -2.43
N ALA A 102 -13.66 -11.42 -1.90
CA ALA A 102 -14.07 -11.10 -0.54
C ALA A 102 -15.33 -10.24 -0.46
N TRP A 103 -15.85 -9.69 -1.57
CA TRP A 103 -16.96 -8.74 -1.52
C TRP A 103 -18.24 -9.36 -0.92
N PRO A 104 -18.99 -8.66 -0.03
CA PRO A 104 -18.74 -7.31 0.50
C PRO A 104 -17.92 -7.28 1.81
N ALA A 105 -17.36 -8.41 2.23
CA ALA A 105 -16.57 -8.53 3.44
C ALA A 105 -15.18 -7.86 3.33
N PRO A 106 -14.51 -7.58 4.46
CA PRO A 106 -13.11 -7.18 4.48
C PRO A 106 -12.19 -8.26 3.86
N VAL A 107 -11.06 -7.85 3.27
CA VAL A 107 -10.12 -8.78 2.62
C VAL A 107 -9.23 -9.55 3.62
N TRP A 108 -8.95 -8.97 4.79
CA TRP A 108 -8.01 -9.52 5.76
C TRP A 108 -8.47 -10.87 6.31
N GLY A 109 -7.70 -11.93 6.02
CA GLY A 109 -7.98 -13.29 6.50
C GLY A 109 -9.16 -13.99 5.82
N LYS A 110 -9.77 -13.38 4.79
CA LYS A 110 -10.97 -13.95 4.14
C LYS A 110 -10.64 -15.10 3.19
N MET A 111 -9.57 -14.95 2.41
CA MET A 111 -9.09 -15.93 1.45
C MET A 111 -7.61 -16.22 1.70
N PRO A 112 -7.12 -17.44 1.41
CA PRO A 112 -5.69 -17.72 1.40
C PRO A 112 -4.98 -16.83 0.38
N VAL A 113 -3.75 -16.41 0.68
CA VAL A 113 -2.94 -15.57 -0.24
C VAL A 113 -2.63 -16.36 -1.52
N VAL A 114 -2.83 -15.71 -2.67
CA VAL A 114 -2.39 -16.23 -3.97
C VAL A 114 -1.22 -15.37 -4.43
N LYS A 115 -0.02 -15.95 -4.52
CA LYS A 115 1.20 -15.19 -4.88
C LYS A 115 1.01 -14.48 -6.22
N CYS A 116 1.40 -13.21 -6.30
CA CYS A 116 1.39 -12.50 -7.58
C CYS A 116 2.39 -13.17 -8.54
N PRO A 117 1.97 -13.50 -9.76
CA PRO A 117 2.93 -13.86 -10.78
C PRO A 117 3.68 -12.59 -11.24
N PRO A 118 4.95 -12.69 -11.68
CA PRO A 118 5.78 -11.53 -12.00
C PRO A 118 5.17 -10.55 -13.01
N GLU A 119 4.46 -11.06 -14.01
CA GLU A 119 3.77 -10.27 -15.03
C GLU A 119 2.66 -9.38 -14.45
N LEU A 120 1.94 -9.86 -13.43
CA LEU A 120 0.90 -9.08 -12.77
C LEU A 120 1.50 -7.94 -11.93
N ILE A 121 2.66 -8.18 -11.31
CA ILE A 121 3.41 -7.14 -10.59
C ILE A 121 3.80 -6.03 -11.57
N VAL A 122 4.38 -6.40 -12.72
CA VAL A 122 4.78 -5.44 -13.76
C VAL A 122 3.57 -4.67 -14.30
N GLU A 123 2.44 -5.34 -14.55
CA GLU A 123 1.21 -4.68 -15.00
C GLU A 123 0.73 -3.63 -13.99
N ARG A 124 0.67 -3.99 -12.70
CA ARG A 124 0.26 -3.09 -11.61
C ARG A 124 1.19 -1.87 -11.51
N ILE A 125 2.50 -2.07 -11.61
CA ILE A 125 3.49 -0.98 -11.61
C ILE A 125 3.31 -0.08 -12.82
N LYS A 126 3.09 -0.66 -14.01
CA LYS A 126 2.85 0.11 -15.24
C LYS A 126 1.61 0.99 -15.14
N LYS A 127 0.51 0.47 -14.59
CA LYS A 127 -0.70 1.26 -14.32
C LYS A 127 -0.41 2.42 -13.38
N LEU A 128 0.29 2.15 -12.27
CA LEU A 128 0.65 3.19 -11.29
C LEU A 128 1.53 4.28 -11.89
N ARG A 129 2.52 3.92 -12.73
CA ARG A 129 3.41 4.87 -13.41
C ARG A 129 2.71 5.84 -14.32
N ALA A 130 1.66 5.39 -15.00
CA ALA A 130 0.92 6.23 -15.94
C ALA A 130 0.21 7.40 -15.26
N VAL A 131 -0.06 7.29 -13.95
CA VAL A 131 -0.88 8.25 -13.21
C VAL A 131 -0.12 8.95 -12.07
N LEU A 132 0.86 8.27 -11.45
CA LEU A 132 1.63 8.79 -10.34
C LEU A 132 2.81 9.62 -10.87
N THR A 133 2.52 10.86 -11.25
CA THR A 133 3.46 11.74 -11.98
C THR A 133 4.20 12.75 -11.10
N GLY A 134 3.85 12.87 -9.81
CA GLY A 134 4.49 13.80 -8.89
C GLY A 134 4.53 13.30 -7.44
N GLY A 135 5.58 13.67 -6.71
CA GLY A 135 5.70 13.39 -5.27
C GLY A 135 6.10 11.95 -4.90
N PHE A 136 6.40 11.10 -5.89
CA PHE A 136 6.82 9.71 -5.69
C PHE A 136 8.10 9.39 -6.47
N THR A 137 8.98 8.63 -5.84
CA THR A 137 10.24 8.15 -6.44
C THR A 137 10.23 6.63 -6.47
N PHE A 138 10.21 6.04 -7.67
CA PHE A 138 10.30 4.58 -7.81
C PHE A 138 11.67 4.05 -7.33
N ALA A 139 11.66 2.86 -6.74
CA ALA A 139 12.87 2.12 -6.37
C ALA A 139 13.72 1.81 -7.61
N GLU A 140 15.04 1.71 -7.44
CA GLU A 140 16.00 1.51 -8.55
C GLU A 140 15.69 0.28 -9.40
N SER A 141 15.20 -0.80 -8.78
CA SER A 141 14.77 -2.02 -9.49
C SER A 141 13.67 -1.78 -10.52
N PHE A 142 13.00 -0.63 -10.46
CA PHE A 142 11.95 -0.26 -11.37
C PHE A 142 12.30 0.97 -12.20
N ARG A 143 13.24 1.84 -11.79
CA ARG A 143 13.62 3.04 -12.55
C ARG A 143 14.05 2.67 -13.97
#